data_AF-A0A8R2DNY5-F1
#
_entry.id   AF-A0A8R2DNY5-F1
#
_cell.length_a   1.000
_cell.length_b   1.000
_cell.length_c   1.000
_cell.angle_alpha   90.00
_cell.angle_beta   90.00
_cell.angle_gamma   90.00
#
_symmetry.space_group_name_H-M   'P 1'
#
loop_
_entity.id
_entity.type
_entity.pdbx_description
1 polymer ?
#
loop_
_entity_poly.entity_id
_entity_poly.type
_entity_poly.pdbx_seq_one_letter_code
_entity_poly.pdbx_strand_id
1 'polypeptide(L)'
;MKRTVFIIWLLACVCTVRMDNFTYSYKDAMRCKEHICRHGYSYETFYRVDANEMRSINVDPHSVFEMHIAIQAASNGHIVLSEIPNPGVSDPVYEIVVGGGGNKFTELRRNLRRNAKSSVTTPQILSPIELRGFYIKISEDGLVEFGREGQALPLISFNDVDPLSVKYFSFAAWNGVEAKFLYDCPIPGDTSIEDIPNSHPEEPKLTPTDKLKRTLLMGRLPSVPPNPVMEVKLGFKLTSFRYNTLDSKLTTTAAVVVSWEDDSMAWNPDKFNGTTNIKLRQGQIWKPSFYVLNSDGYGAMDSTNPDTISLASSGEATLHFQTQTQNYCFDTTTTYSRWPHDVYQCLIVIEPWEAHENIKIEILDETDAKFEMFSDIDTVIHNEWQIMTEQVTLDSAMWNEIIDLINSEEVLNTHLSDKMIITVDLAKNPDLYNLVFYVPMLVVLYVTVLFGLMTAVMANVLLISNFGEALGKSSAMKQVLTCGVVRAVFCLPSMKKAANGDYSVQEDEDSSYIVDSREGVEEMERSDKEIKYGDKAELAVVVDKILFVVYLIVFVGMLAAHY
;
A
#
# COMPACT_ATOMS: atom_id res chain seq x y z
N MET A 1 -57.27 -72.97 46.99
CA MET A 1 -57.55 -71.61 47.52
C MET A 1 -56.35 -70.73 47.20
N LYS A 2 -56.55 -69.58 46.51
CA LYS A 2 -55.53 -68.71 45.86
C LYS A 2 -54.99 -69.30 44.54
N ARG A 3 -54.94 -68.66 43.37
CA ARG A 3 -54.98 -67.26 42.93
C ARG A 3 -55.69 -67.18 41.56
N THR A 4 -56.63 -66.26 41.41
CA THR A 4 -57.21 -65.83 40.13
C THR A 4 -56.49 -64.55 39.72
N VAL A 5 -55.87 -64.51 38.54
CA VAL A 5 -55.28 -63.31 37.96
C VAL A 5 -56.25 -62.79 36.90
N PHE A 6 -56.87 -61.65 37.18
CA PHE A 6 -57.64 -60.86 36.22
C PHE A 6 -56.68 -59.87 35.55
N ILE A 7 -56.54 -59.95 34.23
CA ILE A 7 -55.87 -58.93 33.42
C ILE A 7 -56.97 -58.08 32.77
N ILE A 8 -57.06 -56.82 33.19
CA ILE A 8 -57.94 -55.80 32.61
C ILE A 8 -57.17 -55.12 31.48
N TRP A 9 -57.66 -55.26 30.24
CA TRP A 9 -57.21 -54.45 29.11
C TRP A 9 -57.95 -53.11 29.12
N LEU A 10 -57.21 -52.03 29.39
CA LEU A 10 -57.66 -50.65 29.23
C LEU A 10 -57.30 -50.19 27.81
N LEU A 11 -58.30 -50.10 26.95
CA LEU A 11 -58.22 -49.45 25.63
C LEU A 11 -58.11 -47.93 25.84
N ALA A 12 -56.88 -47.41 25.77
CA ALA A 12 -56.64 -45.98 25.62
C ALA A 12 -56.90 -45.59 24.16
N CYS A 13 -58.06 -44.98 23.90
CA CYS A 13 -58.35 -44.33 22.64
C CYS A 13 -57.49 -43.05 22.56
N VAL A 14 -56.36 -43.12 21.88
CA VAL A 14 -55.56 -41.93 21.54
C VAL A 14 -56.23 -41.27 20.34
N CYS A 15 -57.06 -40.26 20.58
CA CYS A 15 -57.40 -39.30 19.55
C CYS A 15 -56.15 -38.48 19.23
N THR A 16 -55.43 -38.87 18.18
CA THR A 16 -54.45 -37.99 17.53
C THR A 16 -55.22 -36.92 16.77
N VAL A 17 -55.33 -35.71 17.35
CA VAL A 17 -55.74 -34.53 16.59
C VAL A 17 -54.63 -34.26 15.58
N ARG A 18 -54.88 -34.51 14.29
CA ARG A 18 -54.02 -34.00 13.21
C ARG A 18 -54.10 -32.48 13.24
N MET A 19 -52.98 -31.82 13.56
CA MET A 19 -52.83 -30.39 13.33
C MET A 19 -52.58 -30.19 11.83
N ASP A 20 -53.65 -30.04 11.06
CA ASP A 20 -53.52 -29.67 9.65
C ASP A 20 -53.11 -28.20 9.56
N ASN A 21 -52.06 -27.91 8.80
CA ASN A 21 -51.61 -26.54 8.54
C ASN A 21 -52.42 -26.00 7.37
N PHE A 22 -53.05 -24.84 7.55
CA PHE A 22 -53.69 -24.15 6.43
C PHE A 22 -52.63 -23.68 5.43
N THR A 23 -52.72 -24.20 4.22
CA THR A 23 -51.88 -23.84 3.09
C THR A 23 -52.70 -22.99 2.13
N TYR A 24 -52.18 -21.82 1.77
CA TYR A 24 -52.82 -20.98 0.77
C TYR A 24 -52.79 -21.71 -0.59
N SER A 25 -53.92 -21.80 -1.26
CA SER A 25 -53.96 -22.29 -2.64
C SER A 25 -53.30 -21.27 -3.56
N TYR A 26 -52.82 -21.72 -4.72
CA TYR A 26 -52.30 -20.82 -5.77
C TYR A 26 -53.30 -19.72 -6.15
N LYS A 27 -54.61 -20.02 -6.12
CA LYS A 27 -55.68 -19.05 -6.41
C LYS A 27 -55.82 -17.98 -5.32
N ASP A 28 -55.61 -18.34 -4.06
CA ASP A 28 -55.69 -17.41 -2.94
C ASP A 28 -54.44 -16.52 -2.91
N ALA A 29 -53.27 -17.11 -3.21
CA ALA A 29 -52.01 -16.40 -3.31
C ALA A 29 -52.00 -15.29 -4.38
N MET A 30 -52.75 -15.45 -5.48
CA MET A 30 -52.88 -14.43 -6.54
C MET A 30 -53.63 -13.18 -6.09
N ARG A 31 -54.39 -13.24 -5.00
CA ARG A 31 -55.12 -12.08 -4.45
C ARG A 31 -54.29 -11.30 -3.43
N CYS A 32 -53.13 -11.81 -3.05
CA CYS A 32 -52.22 -11.16 -2.11
C CYS A 32 -51.10 -10.41 -2.84
N LYS A 33 -50.49 -9.45 -2.15
CA LYS A 33 -49.22 -8.86 -2.57
C LYS A 33 -48.04 -9.72 -2.12
N GLU A 34 -46.90 -9.57 -2.80
CA GLU A 34 -45.70 -10.36 -2.57
C GLU A 34 -44.51 -9.50 -2.13
N HIS A 35 -43.74 -9.98 -1.15
CA HIS A 35 -42.45 -9.44 -0.73
C HIS A 35 -41.42 -10.56 -0.58
N ILE A 36 -40.22 -10.38 -1.15
CA ILE A 36 -39.13 -11.35 -1.09
C ILE A 36 -37.96 -10.75 -0.29
N CYS A 37 -37.60 -11.40 0.81
CA CYS A 37 -36.49 -11.02 1.65
C CYS A 37 -35.18 -11.64 1.13
N ARG A 38 -34.26 -10.82 0.60
CA ARG A 38 -32.94 -11.26 0.11
C ARG A 38 -31.76 -10.81 0.97
N HIS A 39 -31.89 -9.69 1.68
CA HIS A 39 -30.78 -9.01 2.37
C HIS A 39 -30.66 -9.39 3.87
N GLY A 40 -31.10 -10.59 4.24
CA GLY A 40 -30.98 -11.10 5.61
C GLY A 40 -31.82 -10.31 6.63
N TYR A 41 -31.29 -10.15 7.85
CA TYR A 41 -32.01 -9.59 9.00
C TYR A 41 -32.04 -8.06 8.99
N SER A 42 -32.44 -7.50 7.85
CA SER A 42 -32.58 -6.07 7.57
C SER A 42 -34.00 -5.76 7.10
N TYR A 43 -34.65 -4.80 7.75
CA TYR A 43 -35.97 -4.32 7.36
C TYR A 43 -35.81 -3.16 6.38
N GLU A 44 -35.95 -3.43 5.09
CA GLU A 44 -35.64 -2.45 4.02
C GLU A 44 -36.85 -1.69 3.51
N THR A 45 -38.02 -2.35 3.50
CA THR A 45 -39.26 -1.80 2.93
C THR A 45 -40.34 -1.83 3.98
N PHE A 46 -40.75 -0.65 4.44
CA PHE A 46 -41.89 -0.49 5.32
C PHE A 46 -43.12 -0.16 4.49
N TYR A 47 -44.22 -0.82 4.80
CA TYR A 47 -45.52 -0.64 4.15
C TYR A 47 -46.41 0.16 5.08
N ARG A 48 -46.98 1.25 4.58
CA ARG A 48 -47.95 2.05 5.32
C ARG A 48 -49.33 1.39 5.25
N VAL A 49 -49.97 1.35 6.40
CA VAL A 49 -51.33 0.85 6.62
C VAL A 49 -52.31 2.01 6.65
N ASP A 50 -53.42 1.92 5.90
CA ASP A 50 -54.55 2.84 6.07
C ASP A 50 -55.44 2.35 7.22
N ALA A 51 -55.63 3.21 8.22
CA ALA A 51 -56.37 2.89 9.44
C ALA A 51 -57.87 2.62 9.19
N ASN A 52 -58.43 3.08 8.06
CA ASN A 52 -59.83 2.86 7.73
C ASN A 52 -60.04 1.52 7.02
N GLU A 53 -59.10 1.08 6.18
CA GLU A 53 -59.19 -0.18 5.42
C GLU A 53 -58.98 -1.42 6.28
N MET A 54 -58.21 -1.33 7.38
CA MET A 54 -58.08 -2.48 8.30
C MET A 54 -59.25 -2.59 9.29
N ARG A 55 -59.99 -1.51 9.53
CA ARG A 55 -61.20 -1.57 10.37
C ARG A 55 -62.39 -2.23 9.67
N SER A 56 -62.46 -2.18 8.34
CA SER A 56 -63.53 -2.82 7.58
C SER A 56 -63.39 -4.35 7.48
N ILE A 57 -62.19 -4.88 7.72
CA ILE A 57 -61.88 -6.32 7.68
C ILE A 57 -62.21 -7.00 9.01
N ASN A 58 -62.20 -6.24 10.11
CA ASN A 58 -62.46 -6.77 11.44
C ASN A 58 -63.86 -7.38 11.51
N VAL A 59 -63.93 -8.71 11.47
CA VAL A 59 -65.17 -9.47 11.74
C VAL A 59 -65.62 -9.24 13.20
N ASP A 60 -64.67 -8.87 14.06
CA ASP A 60 -64.88 -8.56 15.47
C ASP A 60 -64.83 -7.05 15.73
N PRO A 61 -65.91 -6.43 16.24
CA PRO A 61 -65.95 -4.98 16.51
C PRO A 61 -64.93 -4.51 17.56
N HIS A 62 -64.23 -5.42 18.24
CA HIS A 62 -63.19 -5.10 19.22
C HIS A 62 -61.75 -5.20 18.72
N SER A 63 -61.49 -5.63 17.47
CA SER A 63 -60.14 -5.54 16.88
C SER A 63 -59.84 -4.16 16.32
N VAL A 64 -58.62 -3.67 16.55
CA VAL A 64 -58.09 -2.42 15.97
C VAL A 64 -57.17 -2.67 14.78
N PHE A 65 -56.59 -3.85 14.69
CA PHE A 65 -55.70 -4.26 13.61
C PHE A 65 -55.84 -5.77 13.38
N GLU A 66 -56.11 -6.16 12.14
CA GLU A 66 -56.14 -7.55 11.71
C GLU A 66 -55.39 -7.67 10.38
N MET A 67 -54.49 -8.64 10.29
CA MET A 67 -53.65 -8.86 9.12
C MET A 67 -53.48 -10.35 8.86
N HIS A 68 -53.83 -10.76 7.64
CA HIS A 68 -53.65 -12.13 7.15
C HIS A 68 -52.45 -12.19 6.22
N ILE A 69 -51.57 -13.17 6.45
CA ILE A 69 -50.31 -13.34 5.72
C ILE A 69 -50.03 -14.81 5.42
N ALA A 70 -49.17 -15.06 4.44
CA ALA A 70 -48.59 -16.38 4.23
C ALA A 70 -47.08 -16.30 4.11
N ILE A 71 -46.38 -17.30 4.65
CA ILE A 71 -44.92 -17.32 4.70
C ILE A 71 -44.41 -18.62 4.08
N GLN A 72 -43.48 -18.51 3.14
CA GLN A 72 -42.69 -19.61 2.59
C GLN A 72 -41.21 -19.32 2.88
N ALA A 73 -40.61 -20.14 3.74
CA ALA A 73 -39.20 -20.04 4.12
C ALA A 73 -38.73 -21.34 4.79
N ALA A 74 -37.43 -21.63 4.73
CA ALA A 74 -36.87 -22.77 5.47
C ALA A 74 -36.96 -22.57 7.00
N SER A 75 -36.77 -21.33 7.48
CA SER A 75 -36.84 -20.94 8.88
C SER A 75 -36.89 -19.42 9.02
N ASN A 76 -37.06 -18.92 10.26
CA ASN A 76 -36.81 -17.53 10.65
C ASN A 76 -37.44 -16.46 9.73
N GLY A 77 -38.76 -16.49 9.56
CA GLY A 77 -39.49 -15.34 9.02
C GLY A 77 -39.67 -14.29 10.10
N HIS A 78 -39.35 -13.03 9.81
CA HIS A 78 -39.51 -11.92 10.76
C HIS A 78 -40.54 -10.92 10.24
N ILE A 79 -41.45 -10.51 11.12
CA ILE A 79 -42.48 -9.50 10.86
C ILE A 79 -42.33 -8.42 11.91
N VAL A 80 -42.31 -7.16 11.51
CA VAL A 80 -42.32 -6.00 12.42
C VAL A 80 -43.54 -5.15 12.16
N LEU A 81 -44.23 -4.77 13.24
CA LEU A 81 -45.31 -3.79 13.27
C LEU A 81 -44.87 -2.58 14.10
N SER A 82 -45.17 -1.37 13.63
CA SER A 82 -44.67 -0.12 14.24
C SER A 82 -45.58 1.07 13.95
N GLU A 83 -45.45 2.13 14.75
CA GLU A 83 -46.14 3.41 14.52
C GLU A 83 -45.38 4.36 13.59
N ILE A 84 -44.08 4.09 13.37
CA ILE A 84 -43.16 4.91 12.59
C ILE A 84 -42.53 4.10 11.45
N PRO A 85 -42.23 4.71 10.29
CA PRO A 85 -41.81 3.98 9.09
C PRO A 85 -40.38 3.44 9.12
N ASN A 86 -39.56 3.76 10.11
CA ASN A 86 -38.19 3.25 10.26
C ASN A 86 -37.78 3.26 11.74
N PRO A 87 -38.29 2.31 12.56
CA PRO A 87 -37.99 2.26 13.97
C PRO A 87 -36.53 1.88 14.23
N GLY A 88 -35.88 2.63 15.12
CA GLY A 88 -34.59 2.30 15.70
C GLY A 88 -34.69 1.26 16.82
N VAL A 89 -33.54 0.85 17.37
CA VAL A 89 -33.45 -0.21 18.39
C VAL A 89 -34.10 0.18 19.74
N SER A 90 -34.26 1.48 19.99
CA SER A 90 -34.95 2.03 21.15
C SER A 90 -36.47 2.13 20.96
N ASP A 91 -36.95 2.12 19.72
CA ASP A 91 -38.34 2.41 19.43
C ASP A 91 -39.23 1.20 19.74
N PRO A 92 -40.45 1.42 20.24
CA PRO A 92 -41.36 0.34 20.59
C PRO A 92 -41.95 -0.26 19.31
N VAL A 93 -41.80 -1.57 19.13
CA VAL A 93 -42.33 -2.33 17.98
C VAL A 93 -43.01 -3.62 18.46
N TYR A 94 -43.80 -4.27 17.60
CA TYR A 94 -44.05 -5.70 17.75
C TYR A 94 -43.22 -6.44 16.72
N GLU A 95 -42.24 -7.22 17.18
CA GLU A 95 -41.48 -8.13 16.32
C GLU A 95 -41.95 -9.56 16.56
N ILE A 96 -42.46 -10.20 15.52
CA ILE A 96 -42.87 -11.61 15.53
C ILE A 96 -41.83 -12.40 14.72
N VAL A 97 -41.19 -13.35 15.39
CA VAL A 97 -40.23 -14.27 14.79
C VAL A 97 -40.90 -15.61 14.62
N VAL A 98 -41.13 -16.02 13.38
CA VAL A 98 -41.77 -17.28 13.02
C VAL A 98 -40.71 -18.30 12.63
N GLY A 99 -40.70 -19.46 13.30
CA GLY A 99 -39.72 -20.50 13.03
C GLY A 99 -38.29 -20.10 13.41
N GLY A 100 -38.10 -19.40 14.52
CA GLY A 100 -36.79 -19.14 15.12
C GLY A 100 -36.06 -20.42 15.54
N GLY A 101 -34.74 -20.32 15.73
CA GLY A 101 -33.89 -21.45 16.14
C GLY A 101 -33.76 -22.56 15.10
N GLY A 102 -33.87 -22.22 13.80
CA GLY A 102 -33.91 -23.20 12.72
C GLY A 102 -35.27 -23.89 12.63
N ASN A 103 -36.35 -23.10 12.65
CA ASN A 103 -37.74 -23.56 12.53
C ASN A 103 -38.24 -24.38 13.73
N LYS A 104 -37.91 -23.94 14.96
CA LYS A 104 -38.22 -24.65 16.22
C LYS A 104 -39.19 -23.92 17.13
N PHE A 105 -39.20 -22.59 17.11
CA PHE A 105 -40.05 -21.78 17.99
C PHE A 105 -40.61 -20.55 17.27
N THR A 106 -41.66 -19.98 17.85
CA THR A 106 -42.22 -18.68 17.45
C THR A 106 -42.16 -17.77 18.65
N GLU A 107 -41.81 -16.50 18.45
CA GLU A 107 -41.56 -15.55 19.53
C GLU A 107 -42.14 -14.18 19.18
N LEU A 108 -42.75 -13.53 20.17
CA LEU A 108 -43.24 -12.16 20.09
C LEU A 108 -42.41 -11.28 21.03
N ARG A 109 -41.90 -10.17 20.48
CA ARG A 109 -41.02 -9.21 21.15
C ARG A 109 -41.62 -7.81 21.06
N ARG A 110 -41.28 -6.97 22.05
CA ARG A 110 -41.69 -5.56 22.11
C ARG A 110 -40.62 -4.58 21.61
N ASN A 111 -39.44 -5.10 21.27
CA ASN A 111 -38.31 -4.32 20.77
C ASN A 111 -37.66 -5.07 19.62
N LEU A 112 -37.00 -4.34 18.73
CA LEU A 112 -36.21 -4.95 17.67
C LEU A 112 -35.10 -5.83 18.25
N ARG A 113 -35.04 -7.08 17.80
CA ARG A 113 -33.97 -8.06 18.02
C ARG A 113 -33.77 -8.56 19.45
N ARG A 114 -34.57 -8.10 20.42
CA ARG A 114 -34.38 -8.43 21.84
C ARG A 114 -35.67 -8.48 22.64
N ASN A 115 -35.57 -8.97 23.88
CA ASN A 115 -36.62 -8.93 24.90
C ASN A 115 -37.93 -9.61 24.46
N ALA A 116 -37.87 -10.93 24.32
CA ALA A 116 -39.04 -11.78 24.15
C ALA A 116 -40.06 -11.54 25.26
N LYS A 117 -41.32 -11.32 24.89
CA LYS A 117 -42.46 -11.21 25.80
C LYS A 117 -43.22 -12.51 25.89
N SER A 118 -43.35 -13.21 24.77
CA SER A 118 -43.98 -14.53 24.68
C SER A 118 -43.21 -15.39 23.68
N SER A 119 -43.04 -16.68 24.00
CA SER A 119 -42.30 -17.63 23.17
C SER A 119 -42.93 -19.00 23.30
N VAL A 120 -43.11 -19.68 22.16
CA VAL A 120 -43.77 -20.99 22.08
C VAL A 120 -42.99 -21.92 21.16
N THR A 121 -42.86 -23.19 21.54
CA THR A 121 -42.21 -24.21 20.72
C THR A 121 -43.12 -24.60 19.56
N THR A 122 -42.69 -24.34 18.34
CA THR A 122 -43.43 -24.58 17.09
C THR A 122 -42.50 -25.22 16.07
N PRO A 123 -42.19 -26.53 16.22
CA PRO A 123 -41.27 -27.21 15.33
C PRO A 123 -41.88 -27.32 13.94
N GLN A 124 -41.06 -27.05 12.92
CA GLN A 124 -41.44 -27.10 11.51
C GLN A 124 -42.70 -26.28 11.23
N ILE A 125 -42.78 -25.05 11.75
CA ILE A 125 -43.93 -24.16 11.51
C ILE A 125 -43.90 -23.55 10.10
N LEU A 126 -42.71 -23.29 9.56
CA LEU A 126 -42.49 -22.83 8.19
C LEU A 126 -42.12 -23.98 7.25
N SER A 127 -42.27 -23.78 5.95
CA SER A 127 -41.87 -24.72 4.90
C SER A 127 -41.12 -23.98 3.78
N PRO A 128 -40.02 -24.54 3.24
CA PRO A 128 -39.31 -23.94 2.11
C PRO A 128 -40.08 -24.07 0.79
N ILE A 129 -41.07 -24.96 0.71
CA ILE A 129 -41.78 -25.29 -0.53
C ILE A 129 -43.24 -24.82 -0.47
N GLU A 130 -43.86 -24.79 0.71
CA GLU A 130 -45.28 -24.47 0.86
C GLU A 130 -45.49 -23.12 1.54
N LEU A 131 -46.43 -22.33 1.01
CA LEU A 131 -46.93 -21.12 1.67
C LEU A 131 -47.87 -21.50 2.81
N ARG A 132 -47.49 -21.13 4.03
CA ARG A 132 -48.28 -21.41 5.24
C ARG A 132 -48.93 -20.14 5.76
N GLY A 133 -50.23 -20.22 6.04
CA GLY A 133 -51.04 -19.08 6.45
C GLY A 133 -50.98 -18.77 7.94
N PHE A 134 -50.89 -17.48 8.27
CA PHE A 134 -50.94 -16.95 9.62
C PHE A 134 -51.79 -15.67 9.69
N TYR A 135 -52.33 -15.38 10.86
CA TYR A 135 -52.99 -14.12 11.15
C TYR A 135 -52.33 -13.40 12.32
N ILE A 136 -52.44 -12.08 12.32
CA ILE A 136 -52.11 -11.20 13.44
C ILE A 136 -53.34 -10.38 13.78
N LYS A 137 -53.76 -10.41 15.04
CA LYS A 137 -54.90 -9.63 15.55
C LYS A 137 -54.47 -8.81 16.76
N ILE A 138 -54.87 -7.54 16.81
CA ILE A 138 -54.67 -6.66 17.94
C ILE A 138 -56.02 -6.08 18.33
N SER A 139 -56.39 -6.24 19.60
CA SER A 139 -57.66 -5.77 20.16
C SER A 139 -57.53 -4.40 20.84
N GLU A 140 -58.65 -3.68 20.99
CA GLU A 140 -58.70 -2.37 21.66
C GLU A 140 -58.18 -2.39 23.11
N ASP A 141 -58.30 -3.54 23.78
CA ASP A 141 -57.85 -3.77 25.16
C ASP A 141 -56.33 -4.09 25.27
N GLY A 142 -55.62 -4.13 24.15
CA GLY A 142 -54.18 -4.36 24.09
C GLY A 142 -53.75 -5.82 23.93
N LEU A 143 -54.68 -6.74 23.69
CA LEU A 143 -54.38 -8.13 23.40
C LEU A 143 -53.81 -8.28 21.98
N VAL A 144 -52.56 -8.74 21.87
CA VAL A 144 -51.88 -9.08 20.61
C VAL A 144 -51.84 -10.59 20.44
N GLU A 145 -52.37 -11.07 19.32
CA GLU A 145 -52.48 -12.48 18.99
C GLU A 145 -51.80 -12.80 17.66
N PHE A 146 -51.06 -13.90 17.62
CA PHE A 146 -50.51 -14.47 16.41
C PHE A 146 -50.95 -15.93 16.31
N GLY A 147 -51.57 -16.33 15.20
CA GLY A 147 -52.14 -17.66 15.05
C GLY A 147 -51.98 -18.25 13.65
N ARG A 148 -52.35 -19.52 13.51
CA ARG A 148 -52.42 -20.19 12.19
C ARG A 148 -53.79 -19.94 11.59
N GLU A 149 -53.83 -19.71 10.28
CA GLU A 149 -55.10 -19.64 9.58
C GLU A 149 -55.91 -20.93 9.74
N GLY A 150 -57.23 -20.79 9.88
CA GLY A 150 -58.15 -21.91 10.09
C GLY A 150 -58.12 -22.56 11.48
N GLN A 151 -57.28 -22.09 12.42
CA GLN A 151 -57.27 -22.57 13.80
C GLN A 151 -58.01 -21.60 14.73
N ALA A 152 -58.87 -22.15 15.60
CA ALA A 152 -59.68 -21.36 16.52
C ALA A 152 -58.91 -20.75 17.70
N LEU A 153 -57.71 -21.26 18.00
CA LEU A 153 -56.87 -20.76 19.10
C LEU A 153 -55.60 -20.11 18.54
N PRO A 154 -55.15 -18.98 19.11
CA PRO A 154 -53.89 -18.35 18.72
C PRO A 154 -52.68 -19.21 19.16
N LEU A 155 -51.57 -19.09 18.43
CA LEU A 155 -50.29 -19.72 18.79
C LEU A 155 -49.61 -18.98 19.94
N ILE A 156 -49.65 -17.65 19.87
CA ILE A 156 -49.14 -16.73 20.89
C ILE A 156 -50.21 -15.70 21.17
N SER A 157 -50.41 -15.41 22.46
CA SER A 157 -51.10 -14.22 22.93
C SER A 157 -50.20 -13.44 23.88
N PHE A 158 -50.28 -12.12 23.83
CA PHE A 158 -49.56 -11.20 24.70
C PHE A 158 -50.45 -9.99 24.98
N ASN A 159 -50.67 -9.68 26.26
CA ASN A 159 -51.44 -8.50 26.65
C ASN A 159 -50.50 -7.31 26.90
N ASP A 160 -50.61 -6.27 26.09
CA ASP A 160 -49.82 -5.05 26.22
C ASP A 160 -50.55 -3.98 27.03
N VAL A 161 -49.85 -3.38 27.98
CA VAL A 161 -50.39 -2.29 28.81
C VAL A 161 -50.42 -0.97 28.03
N ASP A 162 -49.54 -0.84 27.03
CA ASP A 162 -49.43 0.34 26.17
C ASP A 162 -49.41 -0.09 24.69
N PRO A 163 -50.60 -0.42 24.12
CA PRO A 163 -50.70 -1.01 22.80
C PRO A 163 -50.34 -0.01 21.69
N LEU A 164 -49.60 -0.47 20.68
CA LEU A 164 -49.22 0.37 19.54
C LEU A 164 -50.38 0.64 18.59
N SER A 165 -50.48 1.88 18.13
CA SER A 165 -51.24 2.24 16.93
C SER A 165 -50.43 1.89 15.69
N VAL A 166 -50.54 0.63 15.26
CA VAL A 166 -49.81 0.11 14.09
C VAL A 166 -50.18 0.92 12.84
N LYS A 167 -49.17 1.55 12.24
CA LYS A 167 -49.27 2.33 10.99
C LYS A 167 -48.37 1.80 9.90
N TYR A 168 -47.35 1.04 10.26
CA TYR A 168 -46.37 0.48 9.34
C TYR A 168 -46.03 -0.96 9.70
N PHE A 169 -45.77 -1.76 8.68
CA PHE A 169 -45.18 -3.09 8.85
C PHE A 169 -44.01 -3.33 7.89
N SER A 170 -43.12 -4.26 8.24
CA SER A 170 -42.01 -4.68 7.39
C SER A 170 -41.71 -6.16 7.60
N PHE A 171 -41.15 -6.79 6.57
CA PHE A 171 -40.67 -8.17 6.62
C PHE A 171 -39.15 -8.24 6.58
N ALA A 172 -38.59 -9.31 7.16
CA ALA A 172 -37.19 -9.68 7.04
C ALA A 172 -37.03 -11.20 7.19
N ALA A 173 -35.82 -11.70 6.94
CA ALA A 173 -35.46 -13.10 7.17
C ALA A 173 -34.14 -13.18 7.94
N TRP A 174 -33.76 -14.35 8.45
CA TRP A 174 -32.40 -14.52 8.99
C TRP A 174 -31.34 -14.47 7.90
N ASN A 175 -30.10 -14.12 8.25
CA ASN A 175 -28.99 -14.07 7.31
C ASN A 175 -28.80 -15.44 6.63
N GLY A 176 -28.79 -15.46 5.30
CA GLY A 176 -28.65 -16.68 4.49
C GLY A 176 -29.96 -17.47 4.29
N VAL A 177 -31.10 -16.94 4.76
CA VAL A 177 -32.42 -17.54 4.51
C VAL A 177 -33.21 -16.65 3.56
N GLU A 178 -33.71 -17.25 2.48
CA GLU A 178 -34.69 -16.60 1.60
C GLU A 178 -36.10 -16.85 2.16
N ALA A 179 -36.87 -15.78 2.29
CA ALA A 179 -38.26 -15.85 2.74
C ALA A 179 -39.16 -15.07 1.79
N LYS A 180 -40.25 -15.70 1.38
CA LYS A 180 -41.32 -15.10 0.61
C LYS A 180 -42.53 -14.88 1.50
N PHE A 181 -42.99 -13.64 1.56
CA PHE A 181 -44.18 -13.22 2.29
C PHE A 181 -45.27 -12.85 1.29
N LEU A 182 -46.46 -13.40 1.52
CA LEU A 182 -47.70 -12.89 0.97
C LEU A 182 -48.40 -12.07 2.05
N TYR A 183 -48.81 -10.86 1.70
CA TYR A 183 -49.45 -9.91 2.60
C TYR A 183 -50.60 -9.21 1.89
N ASP A 184 -51.39 -8.44 2.65
CA ASP A 184 -52.67 -7.90 2.18
C ASP A 184 -53.58 -9.02 1.62
N CYS A 185 -53.58 -10.18 2.29
CA CYS A 185 -54.40 -11.31 1.88
C CYS A 185 -55.84 -11.15 2.38
N PRO A 186 -56.85 -11.59 1.59
CA PRO A 186 -58.23 -11.65 2.06
C PRO A 186 -58.39 -12.70 3.16
N ILE A 187 -59.42 -12.54 4.00
CA ILE A 187 -59.77 -13.52 5.03
C ILE A 187 -60.07 -14.88 4.36
N PRO A 188 -59.50 -15.99 4.84
CA PRO A 188 -59.80 -17.31 4.30
C PRO A 188 -61.29 -17.65 4.35
N GLY A 189 -61.92 -17.82 3.19
CA GLY A 189 -63.34 -18.13 3.05
C GLY A 189 -64.23 -16.94 2.71
N ASP A 190 -63.70 -15.71 2.73
CA ASP A 190 -64.40 -14.53 2.26
C ASP A 190 -64.22 -14.33 0.74
N THR A 191 -65.34 -14.09 0.06
CA THR A 191 -65.42 -13.87 -1.39
C THR A 191 -65.66 -12.41 -1.76
N SER A 192 -65.81 -11.52 -0.77
CA SER A 192 -65.85 -10.08 -1.02
C SER A 192 -64.51 -9.61 -1.60
N ILE A 193 -64.58 -8.68 -2.56
CA ILE A 193 -63.41 -8.03 -3.18
C ILE A 193 -63.23 -6.61 -2.62
N GLU A 194 -64.26 -6.07 -1.95
CA GLU A 194 -64.31 -4.69 -1.49
C GLU A 194 -63.48 -4.43 -0.21
N ASP A 195 -63.05 -5.49 0.50
CA ASP A 195 -62.38 -5.40 1.81
C ASP A 195 -60.90 -5.83 1.80
N ILE A 196 -60.20 -5.83 0.65
CA ILE A 196 -58.78 -6.21 0.63
C ILE A 196 -57.93 -5.00 1.04
N PRO A 197 -57.07 -5.11 2.08
CA PRO A 197 -56.23 -3.99 2.50
C PRO A 197 -55.26 -3.60 1.38
N ASN A 198 -55.02 -2.31 1.17
CA ASN A 198 -54.11 -1.85 0.13
C ASN A 198 -52.93 -1.07 0.70
N SER A 199 -52.01 -1.77 1.36
CA SER A 199 -50.79 -1.15 1.88
C SER A 199 -49.85 -0.68 0.77
N HIS A 200 -49.17 0.44 1.00
CA HIS A 200 -48.24 1.04 0.02
C HIS A 200 -46.82 1.10 0.60
N PRO A 201 -45.77 0.79 -0.19
CA PRO A 201 -44.39 0.91 0.27
C PRO A 201 -44.07 2.38 0.55
N GLU A 202 -43.58 2.67 1.75
CA GLU A 202 -43.10 3.99 2.14
C GLU A 202 -41.66 4.15 1.64
N GLU A 203 -41.40 5.22 0.88
CA GLU A 203 -40.04 5.56 0.51
C GLU A 203 -39.25 5.96 1.76
N PRO A 204 -38.06 5.38 1.99
CA PRO A 204 -37.24 5.76 3.13
C PRO A 204 -36.93 7.26 3.06
N LYS A 205 -37.08 7.96 4.20
CA LYS A 205 -36.66 9.36 4.33
C LYS A 205 -35.14 9.44 4.25
N LEU A 206 -34.62 9.58 3.03
CA LEU A 206 -33.20 9.76 2.76
C LEU A 206 -32.72 11.09 3.35
N THR A 207 -31.49 11.09 3.90
CA THR A 207 -30.84 12.35 4.24
C THR A 207 -30.67 13.19 2.96
N PRO A 208 -30.57 14.53 3.04
CA PRO A 208 -30.33 15.37 1.87
C PRO A 208 -29.10 14.92 1.06
N THR A 209 -28.05 14.47 1.75
CA THR A 209 -26.82 13.93 1.14
C THR A 209 -27.06 12.60 0.44
N ASP A 210 -27.83 11.68 1.03
CA ASP A 210 -28.14 10.39 0.39
C ASP A 210 -29.08 10.56 -0.79
N LYS A 211 -30.01 11.53 -0.71
CA LYS A 211 -30.85 11.93 -1.84
C LYS A 211 -30.00 12.48 -2.97
N LEU A 212 -29.07 13.38 -2.68
CA LEU A 212 -28.11 13.91 -3.64
C LEU A 212 -27.28 12.80 -4.30
N LYS A 213 -26.66 11.93 -3.50
CA LYS A 213 -25.89 10.79 -4.01
C LYS A 213 -26.73 9.87 -4.90
N ARG A 214 -27.95 9.55 -4.48
CA ARG A 214 -28.86 8.72 -5.28
C ARG A 214 -29.20 9.39 -6.60
N THR A 215 -29.53 10.69 -6.59
CA THR A 215 -29.82 11.46 -7.81
C THR A 215 -28.61 11.53 -8.74
N LEU A 216 -27.41 11.73 -8.20
CA LEU A 216 -26.19 11.76 -9.01
C LEU A 216 -25.85 10.36 -9.56
N LEU A 217 -25.96 9.30 -8.79
CA LEU A 217 -25.49 7.97 -9.24
C LEU A 217 -26.50 7.23 -10.14
N MET A 218 -27.74 7.71 -10.23
CA MET A 218 -28.80 7.06 -11.03
C MET A 218 -28.46 7.04 -12.52
N GLY A 219 -28.45 5.84 -13.11
CA GLY A 219 -28.30 5.64 -14.55
C GLY A 219 -26.87 5.82 -15.08
N ARG A 220 -25.87 5.96 -14.19
CA ARG A 220 -24.46 6.12 -14.57
C ARG A 220 -23.71 4.80 -14.57
N LEU A 221 -22.77 4.68 -15.50
CA LEU A 221 -21.83 3.58 -15.57
C LEU A 221 -20.49 4.05 -14.99
N PRO A 222 -20.03 3.48 -13.85
CA PRO A 222 -18.79 3.92 -13.20
C PRO A 222 -17.52 3.67 -14.00
N SER A 223 -17.56 2.88 -15.07
CA SER A 223 -16.40 2.51 -15.88
C SER A 223 -16.25 3.35 -17.15
N VAL A 224 -17.10 4.35 -17.36
CA VAL A 224 -17.11 5.14 -18.60
C VAL A 224 -16.68 6.57 -18.29
N PRO A 225 -15.68 7.12 -18.99
CA PRO A 225 -15.26 8.50 -18.80
C PRO A 225 -16.39 9.49 -19.13
N PRO A 226 -16.52 10.61 -18.39
CA PRO A 226 -17.56 11.61 -18.64
C PRO A 226 -17.49 12.25 -20.02
N ASN A 227 -16.28 12.54 -20.51
CA ASN A 227 -16.03 13.16 -21.81
C ASN A 227 -15.11 12.28 -22.69
N PRO A 228 -15.17 12.42 -24.03
CA PRO A 228 -14.27 11.69 -24.94
C PRO A 228 -12.79 12.04 -24.75
N VAL A 229 -12.50 13.26 -24.33
CA VAL A 229 -11.18 13.73 -23.93
C VAL A 229 -11.31 14.28 -22.52
N MET A 230 -10.57 13.70 -21.58
CA MET A 230 -10.59 14.10 -20.18
C MET A 230 -9.34 14.91 -19.84
N GLU A 231 -9.52 16.09 -19.25
CA GLU A 231 -8.42 16.86 -18.67
C GLU A 231 -8.27 16.45 -17.20
N VAL A 232 -7.09 15.96 -16.84
CA VAL A 232 -6.80 15.43 -15.51
C VAL A 232 -5.58 16.13 -14.94
N LYS A 233 -5.76 16.74 -13.77
CA LYS A 233 -4.66 17.29 -12.98
C LYS A 233 -4.04 16.18 -12.16
N LEU A 234 -2.77 15.88 -12.42
CA LEU A 234 -2.00 14.85 -11.75
C LEU A 234 -0.86 15.49 -10.97
N GLY A 235 -0.92 15.34 -9.65
CA GLY A 235 0.15 15.70 -8.74
C GLY A 235 0.89 14.45 -8.28
N PHE A 236 2.21 14.49 -8.33
CA PHE A 236 3.06 13.41 -7.86
C PHE A 236 4.14 13.97 -6.93
N LYS A 237 4.05 13.63 -5.64
CA LYS A 237 4.98 14.09 -4.60
C LYS A 237 5.74 12.90 -4.02
N LEU A 238 7.07 12.92 -4.15
CA LEU A 238 7.91 11.87 -3.56
C LEU A 238 7.98 12.03 -2.04
N THR A 239 7.62 10.97 -1.30
CA THR A 239 7.70 10.94 0.16
C THR A 239 8.88 10.13 0.67
N SER A 240 9.26 9.06 -0.04
CA SER A 240 10.43 8.24 0.32
C SER A 240 11.06 7.61 -0.91
N PHE A 241 12.37 7.42 -0.88
CA PHE A 241 13.13 6.79 -1.97
C PHE A 241 14.25 5.92 -1.41
N ARG A 242 14.56 4.82 -2.09
CA ARG A 242 15.67 3.93 -1.78
C ARG A 242 16.22 3.39 -3.08
N TYR A 243 17.51 3.60 -3.31
CA TYR A 243 18.21 3.05 -4.46
C TYR A 243 19.10 1.88 -4.03
N ASN A 244 18.88 0.70 -4.61
CA ASN A 244 19.78 -0.43 -4.45
C ASN A 244 20.74 -0.48 -5.64
N THR A 245 22.02 -0.18 -5.38
CA THR A 245 23.07 -0.17 -6.39
C THR A 245 23.38 -1.56 -6.96
N LEU A 246 23.15 -2.64 -6.21
CA LEU A 246 23.43 -4.01 -6.67
C LEU A 246 22.38 -4.50 -7.66
N ASP A 247 21.12 -4.20 -7.38
CA ASP A 247 19.99 -4.59 -8.23
C ASP A 247 19.65 -3.53 -9.29
N SER A 248 20.33 -2.37 -9.26
CA SER A 248 20.03 -1.19 -10.09
C SER A 248 18.55 -0.80 -10.00
N LYS A 249 18.00 -0.85 -8.79
CA LYS A 249 16.57 -0.78 -8.53
C LYS A 249 16.23 0.38 -7.60
N LEU A 250 15.42 1.30 -8.12
CA LEU A 250 14.90 2.46 -7.40
C LEU A 250 13.52 2.13 -6.86
N THR A 251 13.38 2.06 -5.53
CA THR A 251 12.09 1.97 -4.84
C THR A 251 11.66 3.37 -4.42
N THR A 252 10.53 3.84 -4.91
CA THR A 252 9.95 5.14 -4.55
C THR A 252 8.58 4.96 -3.96
N THR A 253 8.31 5.72 -2.90
CA THR A 253 6.98 5.89 -2.34
C THR A 253 6.56 7.33 -2.61
N ALA A 254 5.35 7.50 -3.10
CA ALA A 254 4.82 8.78 -3.51
C ALA A 254 3.39 8.98 -3.01
N ALA A 255 3.07 10.22 -2.72
CA ALA A 255 1.70 10.69 -2.56
C ALA A 255 1.21 11.23 -3.91
N VAL A 256 0.07 10.72 -4.35
CA VAL A 256 -0.51 11.07 -5.64
C VAL A 256 -1.85 11.74 -5.41
N VAL A 257 -2.03 12.91 -6.02
CA VAL A 257 -3.29 13.63 -6.04
C VAL A 257 -3.78 13.67 -7.47
N VAL A 258 -5.01 13.26 -7.68
CA VAL A 258 -5.65 13.26 -8.98
C VAL A 258 -6.93 14.08 -8.90
N SER A 259 -7.08 15.07 -9.77
CA SER A 259 -8.25 15.92 -9.84
C SER A 259 -8.79 15.96 -11.28
N TRP A 260 -10.10 15.78 -11.43
CA TRP A 260 -10.77 15.85 -12.73
C TRP A 260 -12.14 16.52 -12.56
N GLU A 261 -12.66 17.09 -13.64
CA GLU A 261 -13.96 17.77 -13.64
C GLU A 261 -14.99 16.94 -14.44
N ASP A 262 -16.16 16.76 -13.85
CA ASP A 262 -17.33 16.16 -14.51
C ASP A 262 -18.53 17.10 -14.36
N ASP A 263 -18.79 17.86 -15.42
CA ASP A 263 -19.91 18.80 -15.52
C ASP A 263 -21.27 18.14 -15.25
N SER A 264 -21.41 16.86 -15.60
CA SER A 264 -22.66 16.13 -15.38
C SER A 264 -22.91 15.90 -13.89
N MET A 265 -21.85 15.87 -13.08
CA MET A 265 -21.92 15.67 -11.64
C MET A 265 -22.05 16.97 -10.85
N ALA A 266 -22.11 18.14 -11.50
CA ALA A 266 -22.36 19.41 -10.83
C ALA A 266 -23.78 19.51 -10.26
N TRP A 267 -23.94 20.15 -9.10
CA TRP A 267 -25.25 20.42 -8.51
C TRP A 267 -25.33 21.81 -7.87
N ASN A 268 -26.54 22.32 -7.71
CA ASN A 268 -26.77 23.55 -6.96
C ASN A 268 -26.89 23.22 -5.45
N PRO A 269 -25.99 23.72 -4.57
CA PRO A 269 -26.04 23.49 -3.13
C PRO A 269 -27.36 23.88 -2.46
N ASP A 270 -28.04 24.91 -2.96
CA ASP A 270 -29.29 25.42 -2.39
C ASP A 270 -30.41 24.38 -2.41
N LYS A 271 -30.42 23.49 -3.42
CA LYS A 271 -31.40 22.39 -3.53
C LYS A 271 -31.17 21.27 -2.52
N PHE A 272 -29.99 21.21 -1.93
CA PHE A 272 -29.55 20.14 -1.04
C PHE A 272 -29.02 20.70 0.30
N ASN A 273 -29.72 21.70 0.85
CA ASN A 273 -29.46 22.26 2.17
C ASN A 273 -28.04 22.85 2.34
N GLY A 274 -27.51 23.47 1.29
CA GLY A 274 -26.18 24.09 1.30
C GLY A 274 -25.01 23.10 1.21
N THR A 275 -25.25 21.85 0.80
CA THR A 275 -24.19 20.85 0.67
C THR A 275 -23.27 21.18 -0.51
N THR A 276 -22.01 21.50 -0.23
CA THR A 276 -20.99 21.85 -1.24
C THR A 276 -20.06 20.69 -1.58
N ASN A 277 -19.77 19.78 -0.65
CA ASN A 277 -18.86 18.66 -0.85
C ASN A 277 -19.49 17.35 -0.39
N ILE A 278 -19.28 16.28 -1.16
CA ILE A 278 -19.68 14.93 -0.80
C ILE A 278 -18.52 13.94 -0.99
N LYS A 279 -18.50 12.89 -0.16
CA LYS A 279 -17.54 11.79 -0.31
C LYS A 279 -18.19 10.58 -0.96
N LEU A 280 -17.54 10.04 -1.98
CA LEU A 280 -17.94 8.85 -2.74
C LEU A 280 -16.90 7.75 -2.57
N ARG A 281 -17.35 6.50 -2.56
CA ARG A 281 -16.44 5.35 -2.58
C ARG A 281 -15.91 5.17 -4.00
N GLN A 282 -14.69 4.62 -4.11
CA GLN A 282 -14.17 4.23 -5.42
C GLN A 282 -15.10 3.21 -6.09
N GLY A 283 -15.19 3.28 -7.43
CA GLY A 283 -16.08 2.43 -8.22
C GLY A 283 -17.55 2.87 -8.24
N GLN A 284 -17.93 3.94 -7.53
CA GLN A 284 -19.27 4.55 -7.69
C GLN A 284 -19.34 5.51 -8.89
N ILE A 285 -18.20 6.10 -9.26
CA ILE A 285 -18.04 7.01 -10.38
C ILE A 285 -16.75 6.63 -11.13
N TRP A 286 -16.65 7.08 -12.38
CA TRP A 286 -15.41 6.95 -13.13
C TRP A 286 -14.28 7.73 -12.46
N LYS A 287 -13.09 7.12 -12.48
CA LYS A 287 -11.84 7.73 -12.04
C LYS A 287 -10.75 7.38 -13.04
N PRO A 288 -9.85 8.31 -13.38
CA PRO A 288 -8.67 7.99 -14.18
C PRO A 288 -7.76 7.04 -13.39
N SER A 289 -7.23 6.03 -14.07
CA SER A 289 -6.30 5.07 -13.50
C SER A 289 -4.97 5.15 -14.23
N PHE A 290 -3.88 5.18 -13.47
CA PHE A 290 -2.53 5.36 -14.00
C PHE A 290 -1.62 4.21 -13.56
N TYR A 291 -0.59 3.94 -14.35
CA TYR A 291 0.47 3.01 -14.00
C TYR A 291 1.83 3.54 -14.42
N VAL A 292 2.89 2.94 -13.86
CA VAL A 292 4.27 3.30 -14.16
C VAL A 292 4.81 2.34 -15.21
N LEU A 293 4.98 2.82 -16.44
CA LEU A 293 5.36 2.03 -17.62
C LEU A 293 6.69 1.31 -17.42
N ASN A 294 7.67 1.99 -16.83
CA ASN A 294 9.02 1.44 -16.61
C ASN A 294 9.23 0.84 -15.22
N SER A 295 8.16 0.40 -14.57
CA SER A 295 8.24 -0.29 -13.28
C SER A 295 8.41 -1.81 -13.45
N ASP A 296 9.00 -2.45 -12.45
CA ASP A 296 9.06 -3.91 -12.30
C ASP A 296 7.71 -4.50 -11.84
N GLY A 297 6.76 -3.65 -11.44
CA GLY A 297 5.43 -4.05 -11.00
C GLY A 297 4.44 -4.13 -12.16
N TYR A 298 3.57 -5.16 -12.12
CA TYR A 298 2.48 -5.32 -13.09
C TYR A 298 1.16 -4.89 -12.43
N GLY A 299 0.86 -3.59 -12.40
CA GLY A 299 -0.42 -3.10 -11.87
C GLY A 299 -0.57 -1.58 -11.84
N ALA A 300 -1.82 -1.13 -11.73
CA ALA A 300 -2.15 0.28 -11.53
C ALA A 300 -1.69 0.78 -10.15
N MET A 301 -1.36 2.08 -10.06
CA MET A 301 -0.79 2.69 -8.85
C MET A 301 -1.72 2.66 -7.63
N ASP A 302 -3.04 2.54 -7.83
CA ASP A 302 -4.09 2.63 -6.78
C ASP A 302 -4.83 1.30 -6.55
N SER A 303 -4.20 0.15 -6.81
CA SER A 303 -4.90 -1.15 -6.84
C SER A 303 -5.47 -1.63 -5.49
N THR A 304 -5.07 -1.03 -4.36
CA THR A 304 -5.42 -1.51 -3.01
C THR A 304 -5.93 -0.45 -2.04
N ASN A 305 -6.09 0.82 -2.46
CA ASN A 305 -6.48 1.89 -1.54
C ASN A 305 -8.01 1.93 -1.31
N PRO A 306 -8.50 1.93 -0.06
CA PRO A 306 -9.91 2.16 0.26
C PRO A 306 -10.35 3.63 0.28
N ASP A 307 -9.47 4.60 0.00
CA ASP A 307 -9.73 6.03 0.13
C ASP A 307 -10.90 6.51 -0.72
N THR A 308 -11.62 7.51 -0.21
CA THR A 308 -12.83 8.05 -0.84
C THR A 308 -12.52 9.22 -1.77
N ILE A 309 -13.24 9.29 -2.88
CA ILE A 309 -13.21 10.45 -3.79
C ILE A 309 -14.01 11.59 -3.16
N SER A 310 -13.43 12.77 -3.10
CA SER A 310 -14.11 13.99 -2.67
C SER A 310 -14.64 14.72 -3.90
N LEU A 311 -15.96 14.93 -3.97
CA LEU A 311 -16.62 15.61 -5.08
C LEU A 311 -17.18 16.94 -4.59
N ALA A 312 -16.82 18.03 -5.27
CA ALA A 312 -17.32 19.37 -5.04
C ALA A 312 -18.57 19.66 -5.89
N SER A 313 -19.39 20.62 -5.46
CA SER A 313 -20.64 21.00 -6.14
C SER A 313 -20.45 21.54 -7.55
N SER A 314 -19.23 21.98 -7.88
CA SER A 314 -18.83 22.37 -9.24
C SER A 314 -18.78 21.19 -10.21
N GLY A 315 -18.68 19.95 -9.72
CA GLY A 315 -18.37 18.77 -10.55
C GLY A 315 -16.89 18.36 -10.46
N GLU A 316 -16.05 19.09 -9.72
CA GLU A 316 -14.65 18.74 -9.52
C GLU A 316 -14.51 17.59 -8.51
N ALA A 317 -13.92 16.48 -8.96
CA ALA A 317 -13.59 15.32 -8.15
C ALA A 317 -12.09 15.30 -7.84
N THR A 318 -11.73 14.98 -6.60
CA THR A 318 -10.35 14.86 -6.15
C THR A 318 -10.16 13.55 -5.38
N LEU A 319 -9.12 12.81 -5.75
CA LEU A 319 -8.68 11.57 -5.12
C LEU A 319 -7.22 11.72 -4.70
N HIS A 320 -6.93 11.37 -3.46
CA HIS A 320 -5.58 11.25 -2.92
C HIS A 320 -5.31 9.79 -2.58
N PHE A 321 -4.12 9.30 -2.90
CA PHE A 321 -3.65 7.99 -2.49
C PHE A 321 -2.13 7.95 -2.37
N GLN A 322 -1.62 7.04 -1.55
CA GLN A 322 -0.20 6.75 -1.48
C GLN A 322 0.12 5.49 -2.28
N THR A 323 1.21 5.52 -3.03
CA THR A 323 1.65 4.38 -3.86
C THR A 323 3.13 4.12 -3.71
N GLN A 324 3.54 2.89 -4.00
CA GLN A 324 4.93 2.47 -4.06
C GLN A 324 5.22 1.87 -5.42
N THR A 325 6.26 2.38 -6.08
CA THR A 325 6.75 1.83 -7.35
C THR A 325 8.22 1.44 -7.23
N GLN A 326 8.61 0.47 -8.05
CA GLN A 326 9.98 -0.01 -8.16
C GLN A 326 10.40 0.01 -9.62
N ASN A 327 11.37 0.84 -9.96
CA ASN A 327 11.81 1.02 -11.34
C ASN A 327 13.29 0.62 -11.47
N TYR A 328 13.66 0.11 -12.63
CA TYR A 328 15.06 -0.10 -12.97
C TYR A 328 15.71 1.22 -13.38
N CYS A 329 16.91 1.48 -12.86
CA CYS A 329 17.68 2.66 -13.16
C CYS A 329 19.15 2.28 -13.22
N PHE A 330 19.79 2.50 -14.36
CA PHE A 330 21.19 2.13 -14.61
C PHE A 330 21.96 3.33 -15.15
N ASP A 331 23.19 3.51 -14.68
CA ASP A 331 24.12 4.46 -15.30
C ASP A 331 24.69 3.84 -16.58
N THR A 332 24.30 4.38 -17.73
CA THR A 332 24.81 3.95 -19.05
C THR A 332 26.20 4.51 -19.35
N THR A 333 26.67 5.48 -18.58
CA THR A 333 27.80 6.32 -18.98
C THR A 333 29.14 5.87 -18.42
N THR A 334 29.16 5.08 -17.34
CA THR A 334 30.43 4.62 -16.75
C THR A 334 30.45 3.15 -16.33
N THR A 335 31.51 2.45 -16.71
CA THR A 335 31.85 1.10 -16.24
C THR A 335 32.53 1.08 -14.87
N TYR A 336 32.83 2.24 -14.29
CA TYR A 336 33.54 2.39 -13.02
C TYR A 336 32.64 3.08 -12.00
N SER A 337 32.42 2.44 -10.85
CA SER A 337 31.74 3.07 -9.71
C SER A 337 32.57 4.24 -9.18
N ARG A 338 31.90 5.36 -8.91
CA ARG A 338 32.51 6.56 -8.30
C ARG A 338 32.20 6.61 -6.81
N TRP A 339 31.95 5.46 -6.19
CA TRP A 339 31.55 5.37 -4.80
C TRP A 339 32.60 6.04 -3.90
N PRO A 340 32.20 6.88 -2.93
CA PRO A 340 30.82 7.19 -2.49
C PRO A 340 30.17 8.39 -3.20
N HIS A 341 30.79 8.98 -4.22
CA HIS A 341 30.32 10.14 -4.98
C HIS A 341 29.50 9.75 -6.23
N ASP A 342 28.72 8.68 -6.14
CA ASP A 342 27.88 8.22 -7.24
C ASP A 342 26.70 9.17 -7.46
N VAL A 343 26.40 9.42 -8.74
CA VAL A 343 25.25 10.19 -9.19
C VAL A 343 24.47 9.31 -10.18
N TYR A 344 23.16 9.20 -9.99
CA TYR A 344 22.27 8.44 -10.86
C TYR A 344 21.14 9.33 -11.35
N GLN A 345 20.78 9.19 -12.61
CA GLN A 345 19.61 9.84 -13.19
C GLN A 345 18.58 8.76 -13.54
N CYS A 346 17.46 8.77 -12.85
CA CYS A 346 16.40 7.79 -13.02
C CYS A 346 15.16 8.45 -13.62
N LEU A 347 14.41 7.69 -14.42
CA LEU A 347 13.16 8.14 -15.00
C LEU A 347 12.00 7.36 -14.38
N ILE A 348 10.88 8.04 -14.17
CA ILE A 348 9.59 7.42 -13.83
C ILE A 348 8.63 7.89 -14.91
N VAL A 349 8.10 6.95 -15.70
CA VAL A 349 7.16 7.24 -16.79
C VAL A 349 5.78 6.80 -16.35
N ILE A 350 4.88 7.75 -16.13
CA ILE A 350 3.50 7.53 -15.74
C ILE A 350 2.61 7.66 -16.98
N GLU A 351 1.72 6.71 -17.16
CA GLU A 351 0.71 6.75 -18.22
C GLU A 351 -0.65 6.21 -17.77
N PRO A 352 -1.72 6.56 -18.49
CA PRO A 352 -3.03 5.97 -18.26
C PRO A 352 -3.07 4.47 -18.51
N TRP A 353 -3.78 3.76 -17.64
CA TRP A 353 -3.91 2.29 -17.67
C TRP A 353 -4.75 1.80 -18.85
N GLU A 354 -5.87 2.48 -19.12
CA GLU A 354 -6.79 2.07 -20.18
C GLU A 354 -6.37 2.70 -21.51
N ALA A 355 -5.90 1.86 -22.45
CA ALA A 355 -5.38 2.32 -23.74
C ALA A 355 -6.42 3.06 -24.62
N HIS A 356 -7.69 2.78 -24.41
CA HIS A 356 -8.80 3.37 -25.17
C HIS A 356 -9.26 4.73 -24.62
N GLU A 357 -8.77 5.13 -23.44
CA GLU A 357 -9.05 6.45 -22.87
C GLU A 357 -8.11 7.51 -23.49
N ASN A 358 -8.63 8.73 -23.64
CA ASN A 358 -7.86 9.89 -24.07
C ASN A 358 -7.83 10.91 -22.94
N ILE A 359 -6.74 10.89 -22.19
CA ILE A 359 -6.50 11.74 -21.02
C ILE A 359 -5.37 12.71 -21.32
N LYS A 360 -5.65 14.00 -21.12
CA LYS A 360 -4.66 15.06 -21.11
C LYS A 360 -4.21 15.33 -19.69
N ILE A 361 -2.90 15.34 -19.46
CA ILE A 361 -2.33 15.47 -18.12
C ILE A 361 -1.85 16.90 -17.90
N GLU A 362 -2.40 17.55 -16.88
CA GLU A 362 -1.89 18.81 -16.34
C GLU A 362 -1.14 18.52 -15.03
N ILE A 363 0.07 19.04 -14.87
CA ILE A 363 0.86 18.82 -13.65
C ILE A 363 0.27 19.68 -12.53
N LEU A 364 -0.07 19.04 -11.41
CA LEU A 364 -0.44 19.74 -10.20
C LEU A 364 0.80 19.99 -9.35
N ASP A 365 1.09 21.26 -9.08
CA ASP A 365 2.21 21.67 -8.22
C ASP A 365 2.03 21.12 -6.79
N GLU A 366 3.14 20.73 -6.16
CA GLU A 366 3.17 20.26 -4.77
C GLU A 366 2.72 21.34 -3.76
N THR A 367 2.74 22.61 -4.16
CA THR A 367 2.27 23.75 -3.36
C THR A 367 0.76 23.99 -3.45
N ASP A 368 0.04 23.24 -4.29
CA ASP A 368 -1.42 23.37 -4.42
C ASP A 368 -2.14 23.00 -3.11
N ALA A 369 -3.23 23.72 -2.81
CA ALA A 369 -4.06 23.49 -1.62
C ALA A 369 -4.58 22.04 -1.50
N LYS A 370 -4.72 21.33 -2.62
CA LYS A 370 -5.10 19.91 -2.65
C LYS A 370 -4.04 19.01 -2.00
N PHE A 371 -2.76 19.37 -2.05
CA PHE A 371 -1.67 18.70 -1.33
C PHE A 371 -1.60 19.13 0.14
N GLU A 372 -1.86 20.41 0.43
CA GLU A 372 -1.88 20.91 1.82
C GLU A 372 -2.89 20.17 2.68
N MET A 373 -4.01 19.71 2.10
CA MET A 373 -5.01 18.90 2.80
C MET A 373 -4.45 17.59 3.38
N PHE A 374 -3.33 17.08 2.87
CA PHE A 374 -2.73 15.79 3.25
C PHE A 374 -1.30 15.91 3.78
N SER A 375 -0.81 17.14 4.04
CA SER A 375 0.57 17.40 4.46
C SER A 375 1.02 16.64 5.71
N ASP A 376 0.08 16.37 6.63
CA ASP A 376 0.34 15.64 7.87
C ASP A 376 0.64 14.15 7.63
N ILE A 377 0.13 13.59 6.54
CA ILE A 377 0.30 12.18 6.17
C ILE A 377 1.48 12.02 5.21
N ASP A 378 1.68 12.98 4.31
CA ASP A 378 2.69 12.97 3.24
C ASP A 378 4.03 13.59 3.67
N THR A 379 4.53 13.15 4.81
CA THR A 379 5.84 13.59 5.33
C THR A 379 6.99 13.01 4.51
N VAL A 380 7.94 13.87 4.14
CA VAL A 380 9.13 13.44 3.37
C VAL A 380 10.14 12.82 4.33
N ILE A 381 10.53 11.57 4.05
CA ILE A 381 11.54 10.84 4.80
C ILE A 381 12.89 11.09 4.14
N HIS A 382 13.77 11.80 4.84
CA HIS A 382 15.14 12.03 4.39
C HIS A 382 15.97 10.75 4.59
N ASN A 383 16.55 10.24 3.50
CA ASN A 383 17.44 9.08 3.48
C ASN A 383 18.88 9.49 3.15
N GLU A 384 19.75 8.52 2.87
CA GLU A 384 21.18 8.72 2.54
C GLU A 384 21.44 9.44 1.20
N TRP A 385 20.41 9.64 0.37
CA TRP A 385 20.51 10.33 -0.92
C TRP A 385 19.87 11.71 -0.88
N GLN A 386 20.46 12.64 -1.61
CA GLN A 386 19.86 13.92 -1.99
C GLN A 386 19.16 13.74 -3.33
N ILE A 387 17.96 14.32 -3.46
CA ILE A 387 17.14 14.21 -4.66
C ILE A 387 16.88 15.58 -5.27
N MET A 388 16.87 15.63 -6.60
CA MET A 388 16.27 16.70 -7.37
C MET A 388 15.27 16.07 -8.33
N THR A 389 14.08 16.65 -8.43
CA THR A 389 13.02 16.17 -9.32
C THR A 389 12.65 17.22 -10.35
N GLU A 390 12.46 16.76 -11.58
CA GLU A 390 11.90 17.57 -12.66
C GLU A 390 10.73 16.79 -13.27
N GLN A 391 9.59 17.46 -13.44
CA GLN A 391 8.35 16.86 -13.94
C GLN A 391 7.96 17.52 -15.27
N VAL A 392 7.71 16.71 -16.29
CA VAL A 392 7.33 17.16 -17.63
C VAL A 392 6.19 16.29 -18.16
N THR A 393 5.21 16.91 -18.80
CA THR A 393 4.17 16.20 -19.56
C THR A 393 4.53 16.18 -21.04
N LEU A 394 4.38 15.02 -21.66
CA LEU A 394 4.56 14.82 -23.09
C LEU A 394 3.23 14.43 -23.71
N ASP A 395 2.87 15.12 -24.78
CA ASP A 395 1.72 14.73 -25.59
C ASP A 395 1.97 13.39 -26.30
N SER A 396 0.87 12.74 -26.70
CA SER A 396 0.94 11.42 -27.35
C SER A 396 1.68 11.44 -28.69
N ALA A 397 1.64 12.55 -29.44
CA ALA A 397 2.32 12.66 -30.74
C ALA A 397 3.84 12.74 -30.57
N MET A 398 4.32 13.59 -29.66
CA MET A 398 5.72 13.76 -29.31
C MET A 398 6.30 12.48 -28.69
N TRP A 399 5.52 11.77 -27.87
CA TRP A 399 5.93 10.44 -27.38
C TRP A 399 6.13 9.44 -28.52
N ASN A 400 5.22 9.39 -29.49
CA ASN A 400 5.34 8.51 -30.64
C ASN A 400 6.59 8.82 -31.47
N GLU A 401 6.88 10.11 -31.71
CA GLU A 401 8.12 10.53 -32.38
C GLU A 401 9.38 10.06 -31.63
N ILE A 402 9.40 10.17 -30.29
CA ILE A 402 10.51 9.71 -29.46
C ILE A 402 10.69 8.19 -29.56
N ILE A 403 9.60 7.44 -29.52
CA ILE A 403 9.64 5.97 -29.60
C ILE A 403 10.08 5.51 -30.99
N ASP A 404 9.63 6.15 -32.06
CA ASP A 404 10.04 5.84 -33.44
C ASP A 404 11.53 6.14 -33.66
N LEU A 405 12.10 7.11 -32.93
CA LEU A 405 13.55 7.37 -32.95
C LEU A 405 14.36 6.30 -32.20
N ILE A 406 13.80 5.72 -31.14
CA ILE A 406 14.49 4.75 -30.29
C ILE A 406 14.36 3.32 -30.85
N ASN A 407 13.18 2.98 -31.38
CA ASN A 407 12.87 1.66 -31.89
C ASN A 407 12.91 1.66 -33.41
N SER A 408 13.75 0.80 -33.98
CA SER A 408 13.88 0.62 -35.44
C SER A 408 12.72 -0.15 -36.09
N GLU A 409 11.62 -0.40 -35.37
CA GLU A 409 10.38 -1.01 -35.87
C GLU A 409 9.20 -0.08 -35.54
N GLU A 410 8.27 0.11 -36.51
CA GLU A 410 7.02 0.86 -36.29
C GLU A 410 6.18 0.18 -35.20
N VAL A 411 6.20 0.74 -33.99
CA VAL A 411 5.34 0.27 -32.91
C VAL A 411 3.96 0.90 -33.12
N LEU A 412 2.93 0.07 -33.34
CA LEU A 412 1.55 0.52 -33.43
C LEU A 412 1.09 1.02 -32.04
N ASN A 413 1.31 2.30 -31.75
CA ASN A 413 0.91 2.90 -30.49
C ASN A 413 -0.60 3.14 -30.48
N THR A 414 -1.30 2.34 -29.67
CA THR A 414 -2.75 2.42 -29.47
C THR A 414 -3.16 3.47 -28.44
N HIS A 415 -2.21 3.97 -27.64
CA HIS A 415 -2.46 4.95 -26.58
C HIS A 415 -2.52 6.37 -27.15
N LEU A 416 -3.66 7.04 -26.96
CA LEU A 416 -3.88 8.43 -27.40
C LEU A 416 -3.62 9.47 -26.31
N SER A 417 -3.40 9.02 -25.07
CA SER A 417 -3.24 9.87 -23.90
C SER A 417 -1.83 10.41 -23.72
N ASP A 418 -1.73 11.53 -23.02
CA ASP A 418 -0.47 12.14 -22.59
C ASP A 418 0.26 11.24 -21.58
N LYS A 419 1.58 11.41 -21.49
CA LYS A 419 2.42 10.75 -20.49
C LYS A 419 3.10 11.78 -19.62
N MET A 420 3.33 11.43 -18.36
CA MET A 420 4.07 12.25 -17.42
C MET A 420 5.42 11.59 -17.14
N ILE A 421 6.50 12.34 -17.36
CA ILE A 421 7.85 11.90 -17.07
C ILE A 421 8.35 12.66 -15.85
N ILE A 422 8.89 11.90 -14.91
CA ILE A 422 9.54 12.44 -13.72
C ILE A 422 11.00 12.01 -13.78
N THR A 423 11.88 12.98 -13.94
CA THR A 423 13.33 12.80 -13.84
C THR A 423 13.72 12.94 -12.38
N VAL A 424 14.42 11.93 -11.85
CA VAL A 424 14.89 11.87 -10.47
C VAL A 424 16.41 11.78 -10.49
N ASP A 425 17.06 12.88 -10.16
CA ASP A 425 18.50 12.94 -9.99
C ASP A 425 18.84 12.58 -8.54
N LEU A 426 19.62 11.52 -8.38
CA LEU A 426 20.05 10.96 -7.11
C LEU A 426 21.53 11.24 -6.91
N ALA A 427 21.88 11.91 -5.81
CA ALA A 427 23.25 12.09 -5.37
C ALA A 427 23.42 11.52 -3.97
N LYS A 428 24.42 10.66 -3.74
CA LYS A 428 24.69 10.14 -2.39
C LYS A 428 25.26 11.26 -1.52
N ASN A 429 24.86 11.32 -0.24
CA ASN A 429 25.50 12.22 0.70
C ASN A 429 26.89 11.67 1.09
N PRO A 430 28.01 12.32 0.69
CA PRO A 430 29.33 11.75 0.86
C PRO A 430 29.90 11.95 2.27
N ASP A 431 29.33 12.83 3.09
CA ASP A 431 29.96 13.30 4.34
C ASP A 431 30.23 12.17 5.33
N LEU A 432 29.24 11.28 5.52
CA LEU A 432 29.36 10.15 6.42
C LEU A 432 30.38 9.14 5.91
N TYR A 433 30.39 8.85 4.61
CA TYR A 433 31.33 7.89 4.01
C TYR A 433 32.76 8.42 4.01
N ASN A 434 32.93 9.72 3.74
CA ASN A 434 34.22 10.39 3.82
C ASN A 434 34.78 10.34 5.24
N LEU A 435 33.95 10.57 6.26
CA LEU A 435 34.36 10.47 7.65
C LEU A 435 34.69 9.03 8.09
N VAL A 436 33.89 8.04 7.67
CA VAL A 436 34.03 6.66 8.15
C VAL A 436 35.11 5.87 7.40
N PHE A 437 35.30 6.11 6.10
CA PHE A 437 36.21 5.31 5.27
C PHE A 437 37.52 6.03 4.96
N TYR A 438 37.48 7.28 4.48
CA TYR A 438 38.68 8.00 4.08
C TYR A 438 39.53 8.45 5.28
N VAL A 439 38.91 8.92 6.36
CA VAL A 439 39.67 9.39 7.54
C VAL A 439 40.50 8.27 8.18
N PRO A 440 39.96 7.07 8.49
CA PRO A 440 40.78 5.99 9.04
C PRO A 440 41.86 5.51 8.06
N MET A 441 41.57 5.46 6.76
CA MET A 441 42.56 5.07 5.75
C MET A 441 43.74 6.05 5.72
N LEU A 442 43.46 7.36 5.77
CA LEU A 442 44.49 8.39 5.87
C LEU A 442 45.29 8.27 7.17
N VAL A 443 44.64 8.05 8.31
CA VAL A 443 45.33 7.85 9.59
C VAL A 443 46.24 6.63 9.54
N VAL A 444 45.80 5.51 8.96
CA VAL A 444 46.62 4.32 8.77
C VAL A 444 47.83 4.63 7.89
N LEU A 445 47.65 5.38 6.78
CA LEU A 445 48.75 5.84 5.93
C LEU A 445 49.78 6.67 6.70
N TYR A 446 49.33 7.64 7.51
CA TYR A 446 50.26 8.44 8.31
C TYR A 446 50.99 7.60 9.37
N VAL A 447 50.30 6.68 10.05
CA VAL A 447 50.90 5.82 11.07
C VAL A 447 51.92 4.84 10.46
N THR A 448 51.62 4.24 9.30
CA THR A 448 52.57 3.33 8.62
C THR A 448 53.81 4.07 8.13
N VAL A 449 53.64 5.29 7.61
CA VAL A 449 54.75 6.15 7.20
C VAL A 449 55.63 6.53 8.38
N LEU A 450 55.04 6.98 9.49
CA LEU A 450 55.79 7.32 10.71
C LEU A 450 56.51 6.10 11.31
N PHE A 451 55.86 4.93 11.31
CA PHE A 451 56.49 3.68 11.75
C PHE A 451 57.67 3.27 10.84
N GLY A 452 57.53 3.43 9.53
CA GLY A 452 58.61 3.22 8.56
C GLY A 452 59.81 4.14 8.82
N LEU A 453 59.56 5.43 9.07
CA LEU A 453 60.61 6.39 9.43
C LEU A 453 61.31 6.01 10.74
N MET A 454 60.55 5.63 11.77
CA MET A 454 61.12 5.19 13.05
C MET A 454 61.99 3.94 12.89
N THR A 455 61.55 2.95 12.12
CA THR A 455 62.33 1.73 11.87
C THR A 455 63.61 2.02 11.07
N ALA A 456 63.57 2.94 10.09
CA ALA A 456 64.74 3.38 9.35
C ALA A 456 65.77 4.09 10.25
N VAL A 457 65.33 5.01 11.12
CA VAL A 457 66.21 5.67 12.08
C VAL A 457 66.82 4.66 13.04
N MET A 458 66.03 3.74 13.58
CA MET A 458 66.53 2.68 14.47
C MET A 458 67.55 1.76 13.78
N ALA A 459 67.31 1.37 12.52
CA ALA A 459 68.26 0.59 11.74
C ALA A 459 69.58 1.34 11.53
N ASN A 460 69.53 2.63 11.21
CA ASN A 460 70.71 3.47 11.07
C ASN A 460 71.49 3.60 12.39
N VAL A 461 70.80 3.77 13.53
CA VAL A 461 71.45 3.78 14.86
C VAL A 461 72.11 2.43 15.19
N LEU A 462 71.46 1.30 14.89
CA LEU A 462 72.03 -0.03 15.09
C LEU A 462 73.27 -0.27 14.23
N LEU A 463 73.30 0.25 13.00
CA LEU A 463 74.46 0.13 12.09
C LEU A 463 75.64 1.02 12.50
N ILE A 464 75.39 2.11 13.23
CA ILE A 464 76.46 2.95 13.80
C ILE A 464 77.03 2.32 15.09
N SER A 465 76.24 1.52 15.81
CA SER A 465 76.64 0.84 17.05
C SER A 465 77.66 -0.30 16.84
N ASN A 466 78.17 -0.87 17.94
CA ASN A 466 79.09 -2.01 17.94
C ASN A 466 78.57 -3.22 17.14
N PHE A 467 77.25 -3.35 16.98
CA PHE A 467 76.62 -4.39 16.18
C PHE A 467 76.91 -4.23 14.67
N GLY A 468 76.83 -3.00 14.14
CA GLY A 468 77.16 -2.71 12.75
C GLY A 468 78.64 -2.95 12.43
N GLU A 469 79.53 -2.71 13.41
CA GLU A 469 80.95 -3.05 13.29
C GLU A 469 81.20 -4.56 13.22
N ALA A 470 80.45 -5.36 13.97
CA ALA A 470 80.54 -6.82 13.93
C ALA A 470 80.04 -7.37 12.57
N LEU A 471 78.94 -6.81 12.05
CA LEU A 471 78.37 -7.20 10.75
C LEU A 471 79.26 -6.83 9.57
N GLY A 472 79.82 -5.62 9.54
CA GLY A 472 80.75 -5.18 8.48
C GLY A 472 82.06 -5.97 8.47
N LYS A 473 82.48 -6.53 9.61
CA LYS A 473 83.70 -7.37 9.70
C LYS A 473 83.47 -8.83 9.30
N SER A 474 82.22 -9.29 9.19
CA SER A 474 81.89 -10.66 8.78
C SER A 474 82.36 -10.98 7.35
N SER A 475 83.01 -12.13 7.17
CA SER A 475 83.55 -12.57 5.87
C SER A 475 82.46 -12.64 4.79
N ALA A 476 81.26 -13.11 5.16
CA ALA A 476 80.12 -13.20 4.25
C ALA A 476 79.66 -11.81 3.77
N MET A 477 79.62 -10.82 4.66
CA MET A 477 79.15 -9.47 4.31
C MET A 477 80.16 -8.72 3.43
N LYS A 478 81.46 -8.89 3.70
CA LYS A 478 82.51 -8.36 2.82
C LYS A 478 82.46 -8.95 1.43
N GLN A 479 82.15 -10.24 1.29
CA GLN A 479 81.99 -10.90 0.00
C GLN A 479 80.78 -10.36 -0.78
N VAL A 480 79.70 -10.02 -0.08
CA VAL A 480 78.51 -9.39 -0.67
C VAL A 480 78.78 -7.93 -1.10
N LEU A 481 79.42 -7.12 -0.25
CA LEU A 481 79.71 -5.70 -0.53
C LEU A 481 80.82 -5.49 -1.59
N THR A 482 81.66 -6.50 -1.83
CA THR A 482 82.68 -6.49 -2.89
C THR A 482 82.19 -7.08 -4.20
N CYS A 483 81.00 -7.68 -4.23
CA CYS A 483 80.39 -8.19 -5.45
C CYS A 483 80.09 -7.04 -6.43
N GLY A 484 80.59 -7.16 -7.66
CA GLY A 484 80.44 -6.11 -8.69
C GLY A 484 78.99 -5.77 -9.01
N VAL A 485 78.08 -6.75 -8.95
CA VAL A 485 76.64 -6.56 -9.16
C VAL A 485 76.03 -5.70 -8.04
N VAL A 486 76.36 -5.99 -6.78
CA VAL A 486 75.85 -5.23 -5.62
C VAL A 486 76.38 -3.81 -5.64
N ARG A 487 77.67 -3.61 -5.95
CA ARG A 487 78.26 -2.26 -6.06
C ARG A 487 77.66 -1.45 -7.20
N ALA A 488 77.33 -2.08 -8.33
CA ALA A 488 76.64 -1.42 -9.44
C ALA A 488 75.20 -1.04 -9.07
N VAL A 489 74.43 -1.97 -8.50
CA VAL A 489 73.02 -1.74 -8.09
C VAL A 489 72.91 -0.65 -7.02
N PHE A 490 73.79 -0.64 -6.02
CA PHE A 490 73.77 0.33 -4.93
C PHE A 490 74.68 1.56 -5.16
N CYS A 491 75.28 1.69 -6.35
CA CYS A 491 76.18 2.79 -6.74
C CYS A 491 77.34 3.02 -5.75
N LEU A 492 77.98 1.95 -5.30
CA LEU A 492 79.17 2.03 -4.43
C LEU A 492 80.44 2.31 -5.27
N PRO A 493 81.49 2.96 -4.70
CA PRO A 493 82.71 3.32 -5.43
C PRO A 493 83.36 2.13 -6.15
N SER A 494 83.88 2.32 -7.37
CA SER A 494 84.54 1.25 -8.12
C SER A 494 85.84 0.80 -7.44
N MET A 495 86.05 -0.51 -7.32
CA MET A 495 87.32 -1.07 -6.84
C MET A 495 88.44 -0.67 -7.82
N LYS A 496 89.42 0.14 -7.37
CA LYS A 496 90.60 0.43 -8.18
C LYS A 496 91.41 -0.85 -8.39
N LYS A 497 91.48 -1.36 -9.63
CA LYS A 497 92.48 -2.38 -10.00
C LYS A 497 93.84 -1.68 -10.13
N ALA A 498 94.84 -2.14 -9.38
CA ALA A 498 96.22 -1.70 -9.61
C ALA A 498 96.67 -2.20 -10.99
N ALA A 499 96.97 -1.26 -11.90
CA ALA A 499 97.54 -1.57 -13.20
C ALA A 499 98.99 -1.06 -13.23
N ASN A 500 99.93 -2.01 -13.33
CA ASN A 500 101.29 -1.74 -13.80
C ASN A 500 101.23 -1.26 -15.24
N GLY A 501 101.94 -0.20 -15.58
CA GLY A 501 101.96 0.36 -16.93
C GLY A 501 103.02 1.45 -17.08
N ASP A 502 104.25 0.98 -17.32
CA ASP A 502 105.37 1.66 -17.97
C ASP A 502 104.90 2.51 -19.17
N TYR A 503 105.37 3.76 -19.32
CA TYR A 503 105.73 4.39 -20.59
C TYR A 503 106.39 5.76 -20.38
N SER A 504 107.38 5.99 -21.23
CA SER A 504 108.50 6.92 -21.18
C SER A 504 108.18 8.37 -21.57
N VAL A 505 108.95 9.25 -20.93
CA VAL A 505 109.17 10.68 -21.17
C VAL A 505 109.72 10.94 -22.58
N GLN A 506 109.26 12.02 -23.21
CA GLN A 506 110.08 12.76 -24.18
C GLN A 506 109.77 14.27 -24.06
N GLU A 507 110.80 15.02 -23.68
CA GLU A 507 110.87 16.47 -23.55
C GLU A 507 111.30 17.14 -24.86
N ASP A 508 111.26 18.47 -24.84
CA ASP A 508 112.03 19.48 -25.59
C ASP A 508 111.11 20.47 -26.34
N GLU A 509 110.80 21.64 -25.76
CA GLU A 509 111.58 22.91 -25.74
C GLU A 509 111.37 23.71 -27.06
N ASP A 510 111.08 25.03 -27.11
CA ASP A 510 111.64 26.11 -26.31
C ASP A 510 110.97 27.51 -26.53
N SER A 511 111.30 28.45 -25.64
CA SER A 511 111.17 29.94 -25.65
C SER A 511 109.83 30.61 -25.21
N SER A 512 109.62 31.31 -24.06
CA SER A 512 110.36 32.26 -23.18
C SER A 512 110.24 33.74 -23.63
N TYR A 513 109.96 34.82 -22.85
CA TYR A 513 109.78 35.25 -21.42
C TYR A 513 108.81 36.48 -21.41
N ILE A 514 108.11 36.96 -20.36
CA ILE A 514 108.49 37.66 -19.09
C ILE A 514 107.19 37.76 -18.22
N VAL A 515 107.08 37.09 -17.06
CA VAL A 515 107.22 37.57 -15.65
C VAL A 515 106.37 38.79 -15.22
N ASP A 516 105.29 38.53 -14.47
CA ASP A 516 104.97 39.24 -13.23
C ASP A 516 104.67 38.19 -12.13
N SER A 517 105.21 38.44 -10.94
CA SER A 517 105.36 37.49 -9.84
C SER A 517 104.67 37.99 -8.59
N ARG A 518 103.79 37.17 -8.01
CA ARG A 518 103.64 36.90 -6.55
C ARG A 518 102.43 35.96 -6.35
N GLU A 519 102.64 34.65 -6.33
CA GLU A 519 103.00 33.77 -5.19
C GLU A 519 101.85 33.51 -4.19
N GLY A 520 101.50 32.21 -4.12
CA GLY A 520 100.54 31.60 -3.23
C GLY A 520 100.19 30.16 -3.65
N VAL A 521 101.21 29.35 -3.98
CA VAL A 521 101.14 27.88 -4.09
C VAL A 521 101.64 27.37 -2.74
N GLU A 522 100.84 26.65 -1.94
CA GLU A 522 100.74 25.18 -1.78
C GLU A 522 99.92 25.03 -0.47
N GLU A 523 99.00 24.08 -0.25
CA GLU A 523 99.23 22.65 -0.12
C GLU A 523 97.83 22.01 0.06
N MET A 524 97.39 21.18 -0.88
CA MET A 524 96.20 20.34 -0.68
C MET A 524 96.70 19.03 -0.08
N GLU A 525 96.51 18.84 1.23
CA GLU A 525 96.80 17.58 1.91
C GLU A 525 96.09 16.42 1.18
N ARG A 526 96.85 15.68 0.38
CA ARG A 526 96.51 14.32 -0.02
C ARG A 526 96.68 13.45 1.22
N SER A 527 95.66 13.40 2.06
CA SER A 527 95.52 12.29 3.00
C SER A 527 95.15 11.06 2.17
N ASP A 528 96.09 10.15 1.97
CA ASP A 528 95.83 8.79 1.51
C ASP A 528 94.93 8.08 2.55
N LYS A 529 93.62 8.35 2.49
CA LYS A 529 92.63 7.44 3.07
C LYS A 529 92.61 6.21 2.19
N GLU A 530 93.32 5.16 2.63
CA GLU A 530 93.07 3.80 2.15
C GLU A 530 91.56 3.59 2.06
N ILE A 531 91.04 3.44 0.84
CA ILE A 531 89.63 3.13 0.63
C ILE A 531 89.43 1.71 1.18
N LYS A 532 88.98 1.62 2.44
CA LYS A 532 88.64 0.34 3.07
C LYS A 532 87.31 -0.14 2.51
N TYR A 533 87.39 -1.09 1.59
CA TYR A 533 86.22 -1.73 0.98
C TYR A 533 85.55 -2.69 1.97
N GLY A 534 84.21 -2.65 2.06
CA GLY A 534 83.44 -3.46 3.00
C GLY A 534 83.42 -2.92 4.44
N ASP A 535 83.50 -1.60 4.63
CA ASP A 535 83.38 -0.95 5.93
C ASP A 535 81.91 -0.69 6.33
N LYS A 536 81.65 -0.42 7.62
CA LYS A 536 80.32 -0.17 8.18
C LYS A 536 79.54 0.94 7.45
N ALA A 537 80.24 1.91 6.88
CA ALA A 537 79.64 3.00 6.11
C ALA A 537 79.04 2.52 4.77
N GLU A 538 79.72 1.59 4.06
CA GLU A 538 79.16 1.02 2.81
C GLU A 538 77.94 0.14 3.11
N LEU A 539 77.97 -0.61 4.22
CA LEU A 539 76.83 -1.41 4.68
C LEU A 539 75.63 -0.52 5.04
N ALA A 540 75.85 0.61 5.74
CA ALA A 540 74.81 1.57 6.06
C ALA A 540 74.14 2.17 4.81
N VAL A 541 74.93 2.54 3.79
CA VAL A 541 74.40 3.05 2.52
C VAL A 541 73.56 2.02 1.78
N VAL A 542 73.98 0.74 1.79
CA VAL A 542 73.20 -0.33 1.15
C VAL A 542 71.88 -0.57 1.89
N VAL A 543 71.90 -0.64 3.23
CA VAL A 543 70.67 -0.85 4.02
C VAL A 543 69.71 0.34 3.88
N ASP A 544 70.21 1.57 3.92
CA ASP A 544 69.40 2.78 3.74
C ASP A 544 68.70 2.80 2.37
N LYS A 545 69.43 2.46 1.29
CA LYS A 545 68.86 2.34 -0.06
C LYS A 545 67.84 1.20 -0.19
N ILE A 546 68.06 0.07 0.47
CA ILE A 546 67.07 -1.02 0.51
C ILE A 546 65.81 -0.57 1.24
N LEU A 547 65.95 0.06 2.41
CA LEU A 547 64.83 0.58 3.18
C LEU A 547 64.05 1.65 2.42
N PHE A 548 64.74 2.53 1.68
CA PHE A 548 64.11 3.52 0.81
C PHE A 548 63.27 2.86 -0.29
N VAL A 549 63.80 1.82 -0.96
CA VAL A 549 63.05 1.10 -2.00
C VAL A 549 61.83 0.39 -1.42
N VAL A 550 61.97 -0.28 -0.27
CA VAL A 550 60.84 -0.93 0.42
C VAL A 550 59.79 0.10 0.82
N TYR A 551 60.21 1.24 1.39
CA TYR A 551 59.31 2.33 1.74
C TYR A 551 58.59 2.91 0.52
N LEU A 552 59.31 3.14 -0.59
CA LEU A 552 58.73 3.64 -1.83
C LEU A 552 57.68 2.68 -2.39
N ILE A 553 57.94 1.38 -2.38
CA ILE A 553 56.98 0.35 -2.83
C ILE A 553 55.74 0.34 -1.94
N VAL A 554 55.92 0.38 -0.62
CA VAL A 554 54.79 0.41 0.33
C VAL A 554 53.98 1.69 0.16
N PHE A 555 54.65 2.85 0.05
CA PHE A 555 53.98 4.14 -0.14
C PHE A 555 53.21 4.20 -1.46
N VAL A 556 53.80 3.76 -2.57
CA VAL A 556 53.12 3.69 -3.88
C VAL A 556 51.95 2.71 -3.82
N GLY A 557 52.12 1.55 -3.18
CA GLY A 557 51.05 0.57 -3.00
C GLY A 557 49.88 1.10 -2.18
N MET A 558 50.16 1.87 -1.13
CA MET A 558 49.12 2.50 -0.31
C MET A 558 48.44 3.67 -1.01
N LEU A 559 49.19 4.47 -1.79
CA LEU A 559 48.64 5.57 -2.59
C LEU A 559 47.70 5.03 -3.68
N ALA A 560 48.10 3.94 -4.34
CA ALA A 560 47.29 3.25 -5.35
C ALA A 560 46.08 2.51 -4.75
N ALA A 561 46.02 2.32 -3.43
CA ALA A 561 44.84 1.80 -2.74
C ALA A 561 43.89 2.92 -2.29
N HIS A 562 44.35 4.18 -2.27
CA HIS A 562 43.56 5.36 -1.90
C HIS A 562 42.86 6.00 -3.11
N TYR A 563 43.49 5.96 -4.28
CA TYR A 563 42.94 6.39 -5.56
C TYR A 563 42.47 5.19 -6.37
#